data_AF-A0A182SCM5-F1
#
_entry.id   AF-A0A182SCM5-F1
#
_cell.length_a   1.000
_cell.length_b   1.000
_cell.length_c   1.000
_cell.angle_alpha   90.00
_cell.angle_beta   90.00
_cell.angle_gamma   90.00
#
_symmetry.space_group_name_H-M   'P 1'
#
loop_
_entity.id
_entity.type
_entity.pdbx_description
1 polymer ?
#
loop_
_entity_poly.entity_id
_entity_poly.type
_entity_poly.pdbx_seq_one_letter_code
_entity_poly.pdbx_strand_id
1 'polypeptide(L)'
;MKRFMARDFMDLIWDYAVFIVFIIFSTLFPLWGRFFGKKEKTKADYVFGLGTISMGAMMLSIARGTLGVRSFLGYPSELFYRGSAMWETLYGMVTAYPVVCFIFIPVYFNLGVTSVYQYLDLR
;
A
#
# COMPACT_ATOMS: atom_id res chain seq x y z
N MET A 1 38.99 -11.31 -1.85
CA MET A 1 38.90 -10.28 -0.80
C MET A 1 39.01 -8.90 -1.47
N LYS A 2 37.93 -8.42 -2.11
CA LYS A 2 37.93 -7.17 -2.88
C LYS A 2 37.33 -6.05 -2.02
N ARG A 3 38.21 -5.14 -1.59
CA ARG A 3 38.00 -3.71 -1.29
C ARG A 3 36.55 -3.33 -0.93
N PHE A 4 36.28 -3.19 0.37
CA PHE A 4 35.28 -2.24 0.87
C PHE A 4 35.77 -0.85 0.44
N MET A 5 35.30 -0.41 -0.73
CA MET A 5 35.56 0.94 -1.26
C MET A 5 34.85 1.91 -0.32
N ALA A 6 35.63 2.71 0.42
CA ALA A 6 35.10 3.87 1.11
C ALA A 6 34.41 4.73 0.04
N ARG A 7 33.09 4.89 0.14
CA ARG A 7 32.36 5.77 -0.79
C ARG A 7 32.97 7.16 -0.68
N ASP A 8 33.31 7.76 -1.81
CA ASP A 8 33.89 9.10 -1.80
C ASP A 8 32.88 10.08 -1.19
N PHE A 9 33.37 11.13 -0.52
CA PHE A 9 32.49 12.14 0.09
C PHE A 9 31.54 12.77 -0.95
N MET A 10 31.99 12.85 -2.21
CA MET A 10 31.19 13.29 -3.35
C MET A 10 30.03 12.33 -3.69
N ASP A 11 30.23 11.02 -3.61
CA ASP A 11 29.17 10.02 -3.84
C ASP A 11 28.10 10.11 -2.77
N LEU A 12 28.53 10.34 -1.52
CA LEU A 12 27.61 10.50 -0.39
C LEU A 12 26.76 11.77 -0.55
N ILE A 13 27.37 12.90 -0.94
CA ILE A 13 26.64 14.15 -1.23
C ILE A 13 25.63 13.92 -2.36
N TRP A 14 26.03 13.21 -3.40
CA TRP A 14 25.15 12.90 -4.53
C TRP A 14 23.94 12.02 -4.12
N ASP A 15 24.18 10.97 -3.32
CA ASP A 15 23.11 10.13 -2.78
C ASP A 15 22.11 10.93 -1.94
N TYR A 16 22.59 11.82 -1.06
CA TYR A 16 21.73 12.69 -0.27
C TYR A 16 20.98 13.71 -1.12
N ALA A 17 21.61 14.29 -2.15
CA ALA A 17 20.96 15.21 -3.06
C ALA A 17 19.80 14.52 -3.80
N VAL A 18 20.02 13.33 -4.35
CA VAL A 18 18.97 12.54 -5.02
C VAL A 18 17.86 12.17 -4.04
N PHE A 19 18.19 11.79 -2.80
CA PHE A 19 17.20 11.46 -1.78
C PHE A 19 16.32 12.66 -1.40
N ILE A 20 16.91 13.84 -1.22
CA ILE A 20 16.17 15.08 -0.92
C ILE A 20 15.27 15.44 -2.09
N VAL A 21 15.77 15.40 -3.32
CA VAL A 21 14.98 15.65 -4.53
C VAL A 21 13.81 14.67 -4.62
N PHE A 22 14.04 13.39 -4.36
CA PHE A 22 13.00 12.37 -4.37
C PHE A 22 11.89 12.63 -3.33
N ILE A 23 12.26 13.01 -2.09
CA ILE A 23 11.28 13.38 -1.05
C ILE A 23 10.46 14.59 -1.48
N ILE A 24 11.11 15.61 -2.03
CA ILE A 24 10.47 16.83 -2.51
C ILE A 24 9.46 16.48 -3.60
N PHE A 25 9.85 15.71 -4.61
CA PHE A 25 8.93 15.27 -5.67
C PHE A 25 7.78 14.42 -5.13
N SER A 26 8.07 13.46 -4.24
CA SER A 26 7.06 12.58 -3.66
C SER A 26 6.00 13.33 -2.85
N THR A 27 6.38 14.45 -2.23
CA THR A 27 5.46 15.29 -1.44
C THR A 27 4.77 16.34 -2.31
N LEU A 28 5.46 16.92 -3.29
CA LEU A 28 4.91 17.93 -4.18
C LEU A 28 3.84 17.39 -5.12
N PHE A 29 4.01 16.18 -5.66
CA PHE A 29 3.05 15.56 -6.58
C PHE A 29 1.62 15.43 -5.98
N PRO A 30 1.42 14.87 -4.77
CA PRO A 30 0.11 14.82 -4.13
C PRO A 30 -0.37 16.20 -3.66
N LEU A 31 0.52 17.12 -3.28
CA LEU A 31 0.15 18.50 -2.93
C LEU A 31 -0.39 19.28 -4.14
N TRP A 32 0.24 19.14 -5.31
CA TRP A 32 -0.25 19.76 -6.55
C TRP A 32 -1.65 19.25 -6.91
N GLY A 33 -1.85 17.94 -6.81
CA GLY A 33 -3.16 17.31 -7.02
C GLY A 33 -4.23 17.82 -6.04
N ARG A 34 -3.84 18.18 -4.81
CA ARG A 34 -4.74 18.78 -3.81
C ARG A 34 -5.05 20.25 -4.05
N PHE A 35 -4.09 21.04 -4.56
CA PHE A 35 -4.29 22.47 -4.84
C PHE A 35 -5.06 22.73 -6.14
N PHE A 36 -4.86 21.91 -7.18
CA PHE A 36 -5.56 22.02 -8.48
C PHE A 36 -6.77 21.07 -8.63
N GLY A 37 -6.97 20.14 -7.69
CA GLY A 37 -8.12 19.24 -7.65
C GLY A 37 -9.41 19.95 -7.26
N LYS A 38 -10.56 19.40 -7.69
CA LYS A 38 -11.88 19.87 -7.27
C LYS A 38 -11.97 19.80 -5.74
N LYS A 39 -12.45 20.89 -5.11
CA LYS A 39 -12.67 20.93 -3.66
C LYS A 39 -13.78 19.94 -3.31
N GLU A 40 -13.41 18.77 -2.80
CA GLU A 40 -14.32 17.77 -2.24
C GLU A 40 -15.20 18.43 -1.17
N LYS A 41 -16.52 18.44 -1.38
CA LYS A 41 -17.46 19.25 -0.59
C LYS A 41 -17.82 18.64 0.77
N THR A 42 -17.57 17.33 0.96
CA THR A 42 -17.95 16.58 2.16
C THR A 42 -16.88 15.57 2.55
N LYS A 43 -16.65 15.37 3.86
CA LYS A 43 -15.70 14.38 4.40
C LYS A 43 -15.97 12.96 3.89
N ALA A 44 -17.25 12.61 3.74
CA ALA A 44 -17.70 11.34 3.17
C ALA A 44 -17.32 11.19 1.69
N ASP A 45 -17.33 12.27 0.89
CA ASP A 45 -16.91 12.21 -0.51
C ASP A 45 -15.40 11.97 -0.64
N TYR A 46 -14.61 12.58 0.24
CA TYR A 46 -13.16 12.36 0.29
C TYR A 46 -12.76 10.96 0.76
N VAL A 47 -13.50 10.39 1.73
CA VAL A 47 -13.20 9.07 2.31
C VAL A 47 -13.77 7.93 1.48
N PHE A 48 -14.96 8.11 0.92
CA PHE A 48 -15.69 7.04 0.22
C PHE A 48 -15.67 7.18 -1.30
N GLY A 49 -15.32 8.36 -1.85
CA GLY A 49 -15.25 8.59 -3.30
C GLY A 49 -16.49 8.07 -4.01
N LEU A 50 -17.68 8.43 -3.50
CA LEU A 50 -18.94 7.76 -3.81
C LEU A 50 -19.17 7.71 -5.33
N GLY A 51 -19.05 6.51 -5.90
CA GLY A 51 -19.47 6.15 -7.25
C GLY A 51 -18.60 6.67 -8.42
N THR A 52 -17.54 7.44 -8.19
CA THR A 52 -16.75 8.06 -9.28
C THR A 52 -15.32 7.54 -9.41
N ILE A 53 -14.84 6.75 -8.45
CA ILE A 53 -13.51 6.14 -8.55
C ILE A 53 -13.58 4.95 -9.51
N SER A 54 -12.82 5.02 -10.61
CA SER A 54 -12.67 3.93 -11.56
C SER A 54 -12.24 2.63 -10.84
N MET A 55 -12.83 1.50 -11.22
CA MET A 55 -12.47 0.17 -10.70
C MET A 55 -10.96 -0.08 -10.78
N GLY A 56 -10.31 0.36 -11.86
CA GLY A 56 -8.85 0.26 -12.01
C GLY A 56 -8.07 1.08 -10.98
N ALA A 57 -8.54 2.30 -10.65
CA ALA A 57 -7.92 3.14 -9.63
C ALA A 57 -8.09 2.54 -8.22
N MET A 58 -9.24 1.90 -7.94
CA MET A 58 -9.44 1.16 -6.69
C MET A 58 -8.49 -0.03 -6.56
N MET A 59 -8.40 -0.87 -7.60
CA MET A 59 -7.50 -2.02 -7.61
C MET A 59 -6.04 -1.60 -7.43
N LEU A 60 -5.61 -0.51 -8.08
CA LEU A 60 -4.26 0.03 -7.96
C LEU A 60 -3.97 0.53 -6.53
N SER A 61 -4.93 1.19 -5.89
CA SER A 61 -4.81 1.66 -4.51
C SER A 61 -4.65 0.50 -3.52
N ILE A 62 -5.49 -0.54 -3.67
CA ILE A 62 -5.40 -1.75 -2.84
C ILE A 62 -4.06 -2.45 -3.05
N ALA A 63 -3.65 -2.63 -4.31
CA ALA A 63 -2.37 -3.25 -4.66
C ALA A 63 -1.18 -2.52 -4.04
N ARG A 64 -1.19 -1.17 -4.09
CA ARG A 64 -0.18 -0.34 -3.42
C ARG A 64 -0.13 -0.59 -1.91
N GLY A 65 -1.28 -0.71 -1.25
CA GLY A 65 -1.36 -0.99 0.19
C GLY A 65 -0.80 -2.37 0.56
N THR A 66 -1.07 -3.38 -0.27
CA THR A 66 -0.64 -4.76 0.00
C THR A 66 0.81 -5.04 -0.36
N LEU A 67 1.34 -4.41 -1.41
CA LEU A 67 2.67 -4.71 -1.99
C LEU A 67 3.80 -3.82 -1.45
N GLY A 68 3.60 -3.17 -0.30
CA GLY A 68 4.57 -2.23 0.26
C GLY A 68 5.94 -2.83 0.60
N VAL A 69 6.70 -2.12 1.43
CA VAL A 69 8.08 -2.47 1.83
C VAL A 69 8.23 -3.93 2.30
N ARG A 70 7.17 -4.49 2.90
CA ARG A 70 7.11 -5.91 3.30
C ARG A 70 7.38 -6.87 2.14
N SER A 71 6.89 -6.63 0.94
CA SER A 71 7.09 -7.56 -0.16
C SER A 71 8.53 -7.55 -0.67
N PHE A 72 9.17 -6.39 -0.69
CA PHE A 72 10.53 -6.24 -1.20
C PHE A 72 11.61 -6.72 -0.22
N LEU A 73 11.43 -6.50 1.08
CA LEU A 73 12.39 -6.91 2.10
C LEU A 73 11.99 -8.21 2.80
N GLY A 74 10.69 -8.41 3.04
CA GLY A 74 10.16 -9.54 3.79
C GLY A 74 10.19 -10.84 3.01
N TYR A 75 9.73 -10.87 1.76
CA TYR A 75 9.72 -12.11 0.99
C TYR A 75 11.11 -12.70 0.71
N PRO A 76 12.13 -11.93 0.28
CA PRO A 76 13.46 -12.51 0.12
C PRO A 76 14.06 -12.92 1.47
N SER A 77 13.88 -12.13 2.53
CA SER A 77 14.40 -12.52 3.85
C SER A 77 13.76 -13.81 4.37
N GLU A 78 12.44 -13.98 4.25
CA GLU A 78 11.78 -15.25 4.57
C GLU A 78 12.26 -16.39 3.67
N LEU A 79 12.51 -16.14 2.39
CA LEU A 79 13.07 -17.16 1.51
C LEU A 79 14.48 -17.58 1.94
N PHE A 80 15.33 -16.65 2.38
CA PHE A 80 16.68 -16.96 2.86
C PHE A 80 16.68 -17.72 4.20
N TYR A 81 15.80 -17.37 5.13
CA TYR A 81 15.78 -18.00 6.46
C TYR A 81 14.93 -19.27 6.53
N ARG A 82 13.79 -19.31 5.83
CA ARG A 82 12.78 -20.37 5.92
C ARG A 82 12.67 -21.24 4.67
N GLY A 83 13.34 -20.88 3.57
CA GLY A 83 13.41 -21.68 2.35
C GLY A 83 12.02 -22.03 1.79
N SER A 84 11.71 -23.33 1.72
CA SER A 84 10.44 -23.84 1.20
C SER A 84 9.22 -23.56 2.08
N ALA A 85 9.39 -23.26 3.37
CA ALA A 85 8.26 -22.96 4.26
C ALA A 85 7.58 -21.61 3.95
N MET A 86 8.22 -20.75 3.16
CA MET A 86 7.63 -19.50 2.69
C MET A 86 6.40 -19.73 1.78
N TRP A 87 6.35 -20.89 1.10
CA TRP A 87 5.23 -21.27 0.25
C TRP A 87 3.91 -21.45 1.02
N GLU A 88 3.95 -21.80 2.30
CA GLU A 88 2.76 -21.90 3.15
C GLU A 88 2.02 -20.56 3.25
N THR A 89 2.76 -19.45 3.32
CA THR A 89 2.20 -18.10 3.32
C THR A 89 1.49 -17.79 2.00
N LEU A 90 2.08 -18.22 0.87
CA LEU A 90 1.49 -18.04 -0.45
C LEU A 90 0.18 -18.82 -0.58
N TYR A 91 0.17 -20.10 -0.20
CA TYR A 91 -1.05 -20.92 -0.20
C TYR A 91 -2.13 -20.33 0.72
N GLY A 92 -1.75 -19.89 1.92
CA GLY A 92 -2.66 -19.23 2.86
C GLY A 92 -3.30 -17.97 2.27
N MET A 93 -2.51 -17.11 1.61
CA MET A 93 -3.05 -15.93 0.92
C MET A 93 -3.98 -16.31 -0.23
N VAL A 94 -3.60 -17.27 -1.08
CA VAL A 94 -4.41 -17.72 -2.22
C VAL A 94 -5.77 -18.24 -1.76
N THR A 95 -5.85 -18.93 -0.62
CA THR A 95 -7.12 -19.41 -0.07
C THR A 95 -7.89 -18.32 0.69
N ALA A 96 -7.21 -17.38 1.35
CA ALA A 96 -7.86 -16.31 2.11
C ALA A 96 -8.61 -15.30 1.22
N TYR A 97 -8.03 -14.90 0.08
CA TYR A 97 -8.67 -13.94 -0.83
C TYR A 97 -10.08 -14.33 -1.30
N PRO A 98 -10.33 -15.55 -1.83
CA PRO A 98 -11.69 -15.94 -2.24
C PRO A 98 -12.64 -16.01 -1.04
N VAL A 99 -12.19 -16.49 0.12
CA VAL A 99 -13.02 -16.53 1.34
C VAL A 99 -13.46 -15.11 1.74
N VAL A 100 -12.55 -14.13 1.69
CA VAL A 100 -12.89 -12.72 1.97
C VAL A 100 -13.87 -12.16 0.93
N CYS A 101 -13.65 -12.42 -0.35
CA CYS A 101 -14.54 -11.94 -1.41
C CYS A 101 -15.95 -12.54 -1.37
N PHE A 102 -16.09 -13.84 -1.04
CA PHE A 102 -17.39 -14.53 -1.07
C PHE A 102 -18.15 -14.51 0.26
N ILE A 103 -17.46 -14.37 1.39
CA ILE A 103 -18.12 -14.41 2.72
C ILE A 103 -18.14 -13.02 3.35
N PHE A 104 -16.99 -12.37 3.46
CA PHE A 104 -16.88 -11.12 4.21
C PHE A 104 -17.48 -9.92 3.45
N ILE A 105 -17.14 -9.76 2.17
CA ILE A 105 -17.68 -8.65 1.35
C ILE A 105 -19.23 -8.62 1.34
N PRO A 106 -19.95 -9.71 1.03
CA PRO A 106 -21.41 -9.64 0.99
C PRO A 106 -22.03 -9.39 2.38
N VAL A 107 -21.40 -9.85 3.47
CA VAL A 107 -21.87 -9.55 4.82
C VAL A 107 -21.74 -8.06 5.14
N TYR A 108 -20.56 -7.46 4.88
CA TYR A 108 -20.36 -6.02 5.11
C TYR A 108 -21.28 -5.17 4.22
N PHE A 109 -21.51 -5.58 2.97
CA PHE A 109 -22.38 -4.87 2.05
C PHE A 109 -23.86 -4.96 2.47
N ASN A 110 -24.33 -6.10 2.97
CA ASN A 110 -25.69 -6.25 3.47
C ASN A 110 -25.96 -5.47 4.76
N LEU A 111 -24.95 -5.34 5.65
CA LEU A 111 -25.08 -4.53 6.86
C LEU A 111 -24.99 -3.02 6.59
N GLY A 112 -24.59 -2.60 5.39
CA GLY A 112 -24.42 -1.19 5.05
C GLY A 112 -23.35 -0.46 5.87
N VAL A 113 -22.45 -1.22 6.51
CA VAL A 113 -21.39 -0.65 7.35
C VAL A 113 -20.26 -0.13 6.47
N THR A 114 -19.86 1.12 6.74
CA THR A 114 -18.88 1.86 5.95
C THR A 114 -17.46 1.75 6.52
N SER A 115 -17.34 1.17 7.72
CA SER A 115 -16.08 0.93 8.42
C SER A 115 -16.15 -0.38 9.18
N VAL A 116 -15.04 -1.13 9.22
CA VAL A 116 -14.93 -2.36 10.03
C VAL A 116 -15.21 -2.07 11.51
N TYR A 117 -14.91 -0.85 11.97
CA TYR A 117 -15.19 -0.43 13.34
C TYR A 117 -16.69 -0.35 13.64
N GLN A 118 -17.54 0.03 12.66
CA GLN A 118 -18.99 0.02 12.88
C GLN A 118 -19.51 -1.39 13.11
N TYR A 119 -18.94 -2.40 12.43
CA TYR A 119 -19.29 -3.79 12.69
C TYR A 119 -18.89 -4.25 14.10
N LEU A 120 -17.76 -3.75 14.63
CA LEU A 120 -17.31 -4.02 16.00
C LEU A 120 -18.18 -3.33 17.05
N ASP A 121 -18.67 -2.11 16.80
CA ASP A 121 -19.59 -1.40 17.71
C ASP A 121 -20.99 -2.04 17.78
N LEU A 122 -21.40 -2.77 16.74
CA LEU A 122 -22.67 -3.50 16.71
C LEU A 122 -22.67 -4.79 17.54
N ARG A 123 -21.53 -5.19 18.12
CA ARG A 123 -21.33 -6.48 18.78
C ARG A 123 -20.79 -6.32 20.19
#